data_AF-A0A1V6B265-F1
#
_entry.id   AF-A0A1V6B265-F1
#
_cell.length_a   1.000
_cell.length_b   1.000
_cell.length_c   1.000
_cell.angle_alpha   90.00
_cell.angle_beta   90.00
_cell.angle_gamma   90.00
#
_symmetry.space_group_name_H-M   'P 1'
#
loop_
_entity.id
_entity.type
_entity.pdbx_description
1 polymer ?
#
loop_
_entity_poly.entity_id
_entity_poly.type
_entity_poly.pdbx_seq_one_letter_code
_entity_poly.pdbx_strand_id
1 'polypeptide(L)'
;MNKPIFLADADGLRRLEIPAVRTEEKGFSLIEVLFAAGLISFLLAGTAELLLTSIEVDRKAGRKVNLTGLLSSELDEFKAKPFDSPDLAPGGGEIVLRPETDGPGVIVAWTVEAVSANLKKVSFTLTREGRTDQPLEAVLLITPELAGR
;
A
#
# COMPACT_ATOMS: atom_id res chain seq x y z
N MET A 1 -13.02 54.80 26.71
CA MET A 1 -13.36 56.17 27.14
C MET A 1 -13.32 57.07 25.90
N ASN A 2 -14.47 57.38 25.31
CA ASN A 2 -14.55 58.05 24.01
C ASN A 2 -14.32 59.57 24.20
N LYS A 3 -13.22 60.12 23.70
CA LYS A 3 -12.95 61.57 23.79
C LYS A 3 -13.92 62.30 22.83
N PRO A 4 -14.67 63.31 23.29
CA PRO A 4 -15.58 64.03 22.41
C PRO A 4 -14.80 64.84 21.37
N ILE A 5 -15.18 64.70 20.11
CA ILE A 5 -14.61 65.45 18.98
C ILE A 5 -15.54 66.64 18.72
N PHE A 6 -14.97 67.84 18.61
CA PHE A 6 -15.70 69.09 18.35
C PHE A 6 -15.25 69.68 17.02
N LEU A 7 -16.21 70.18 16.23
CA LEU A 7 -15.98 70.97 15.03
C LEU A 7 -16.18 72.45 15.37
N ALA A 8 -15.23 73.29 14.99
CA ALA A 8 -15.37 74.74 15.07
C ALA A 8 -15.83 75.28 13.70
N ASP A 9 -16.92 76.04 13.70
CA ASP A 9 -17.41 76.77 12.53
C ASP A 9 -17.76 78.22 12.92
N ALA A 10 -18.18 79.05 11.96
CA ALA A 10 -18.54 80.46 12.14
C ALA A 10 -19.58 80.69 13.25
N ASP A 11 -20.41 79.67 13.55
CA ASP A 11 -21.44 79.69 14.59
C ASP A 11 -20.98 79.09 15.94
N GLY A 12 -19.70 78.74 16.09
CA GLY A 12 -19.11 78.20 17.33
C GLY A 12 -18.76 76.72 17.30
N LEU A 13 -18.45 76.15 18.48
CA LEU A 13 -18.03 74.75 18.64
C LEU A 13 -19.26 73.83 18.71
N ARG A 14 -19.43 72.95 17.72
CA ARG A 14 -20.45 71.89 17.73
C ARG A 14 -19.82 70.54 18.06
N ARG A 15 -20.42 69.80 19.00
CA ARG A 15 -20.03 68.42 19.29
C ARG A 15 -20.45 67.52 18.13
N LEU A 16 -19.51 66.77 17.58
CA LEU A 16 -19.82 65.73 16.60
C LEU A 16 -20.34 64.50 17.34
N GLU A 17 -21.63 64.22 17.19
CA GLU A 17 -22.22 62.94 17.56
C GLU A 17 -21.83 61.92 16.48
N ILE A 18 -20.75 61.18 16.73
CA ILE A 18 -20.37 60.07 15.87
C ILE A 18 -21.37 58.94 16.14
N PRO A 19 -22.19 58.54 15.16
CA PRO A 19 -23.12 57.43 15.35
C PRO A 19 -22.31 56.17 15.68
N ALA A 20 -22.69 55.48 16.75
CA ALA A 20 -22.06 54.23 17.13
C ALA A 20 -22.19 53.24 15.97
N VAL A 21 -21.08 52.87 15.35
CA VAL A 21 -21.03 51.79 14.37
C VAL A 21 -21.32 50.50 15.14
N ARG A 22 -22.57 50.05 15.10
CA ARG A 22 -22.93 48.72 15.59
C ARG A 22 -22.40 47.71 14.57
N THR A 23 -21.27 47.09 14.87
CA THR A 23 -20.88 45.85 14.21
C THR A 23 -21.85 44.77 14.68
N GLU A 24 -22.83 44.44 13.85
CA GLU A 24 -23.66 43.25 14.08
C GLU A 24 -22.78 42.01 13.95
N GLU A 25 -22.55 41.30 15.04
CA GLU A 25 -21.95 39.97 14.99
C GLU A 25 -22.95 39.03 14.30
N LYS A 26 -22.70 38.74 13.02
CA LYS A 26 -23.50 37.77 12.26
C LYS A 26 -23.11 36.35 12.67
N GLY A 27 -24.05 35.64 13.31
CA GLY A 27 -23.94 34.20 13.54
C GLY A 27 -24.19 33.38 12.25
N PHE A 28 -23.86 32.09 12.30
CA PHE A 28 -24.13 31.17 11.20
C PHE A 28 -25.62 30.82 11.12
N SER A 29 -26.14 30.78 9.91
CA SER A 29 -27.48 30.26 9.64
C SER A 29 -27.52 28.74 9.80
N LEU A 30 -28.66 28.20 10.22
CA LEU A 30 -28.88 26.75 10.31
C LEU A 30 -28.55 26.03 9.00
N ILE A 31 -28.89 26.63 7.85
CA ILE A 31 -28.58 26.04 6.54
C ILE A 31 -27.06 25.91 6.32
N GLU A 32 -26.28 26.92 6.74
CA GLU A 32 -24.83 26.93 6.60
C GLU A 32 -24.20 25.85 7.49
N VAL A 33 -24.71 25.69 8.71
CA VAL A 33 -24.26 24.61 9.61
C VAL A 33 -24.58 23.25 9.03
N LEU A 34 -25.76 23.04 8.46
CA LEU A 34 -26.14 21.76 7.83
C LEU A 34 -25.27 21.46 6.61
N PHE A 35 -24.98 22.45 5.76
CA PHE A 35 -24.06 22.28 4.64
C PHE A 35 -22.65 21.97 5.11
N ALA A 36 -22.13 22.69 6.11
CA ALA A 36 -20.81 22.45 6.66
C ALA A 36 -20.71 21.04 7.28
N ALA A 37 -21.70 20.64 8.08
CA ALA A 37 -21.77 19.32 8.68
C ALA A 37 -21.84 18.22 7.60
N GLY A 38 -22.69 18.39 6.58
CA GLY A 38 -22.79 17.46 5.47
C GLY A 38 -21.47 17.32 4.70
N LEU A 39 -20.78 18.43 4.44
CA LEU A 39 -19.48 18.43 3.78
C LEU A 39 -18.42 17.75 4.64
N ILE A 40 -18.38 18.02 5.94
CA ILE A 40 -17.46 17.37 6.89
C ILE A 40 -17.72 15.86 6.91
N SER A 41 -18.98 15.43 7.03
CA SER A 41 -19.34 14.01 7.02
C SER A 41 -18.92 13.33 5.71
N PHE A 42 -19.15 13.99 4.57
CA PHE A 42 -18.74 13.47 3.27
C PHE A 42 -17.21 13.32 3.16
N LEU A 43 -16.46 14.33 3.60
CA LEU A 43 -14.99 14.29 3.60
C LEU A 43 -14.45 13.20 4.53
N LEU A 44 -15.04 13.03 5.72
CA LEU A 44 -14.66 11.97 6.66
C LEU A 44 -14.93 10.59 6.07
N ALA A 45 -16.10 10.38 5.47
CA ALA A 45 -16.44 9.11 4.82
C ALA A 45 -15.48 8.80 3.66
N GLY A 46 -15.21 9.79 2.80
CA GLY A 46 -14.26 9.63 1.69
C GLY A 46 -12.84 9.33 2.18
N THR A 47 -12.39 10.00 3.24
CA THR A 47 -11.07 9.75 3.83
C THR A 47 -10.97 8.36 4.44
N ALA A 48 -12.02 7.90 5.12
CA ALA A 48 -12.06 6.55 5.68
C ALA A 48 -11.93 5.50 4.58
N GLU A 49 -12.64 5.65 3.47
CA GLU A 49 -12.57 4.72 2.32
C GLU A 49 -11.17 4.71 1.70
N LEU A 50 -10.55 5.90 1.53
CA LEU A 50 -9.18 6.00 1.02
C LEU A 50 -8.16 5.34 1.94
N LEU A 51 -8.32 5.45 3.27
CA LEU A 51 -7.44 4.79 4.22
C LEU A 51 -7.60 3.27 4.18
N LEU A 52 -8.84 2.78 4.14
CA LEU A 52 -9.12 1.35 4.07
C LEU A 52 -8.54 0.74 2.79
N THR A 53 -8.81 1.35 1.64
CA THR A 53 -8.28 0.90 0.35
C THR A 53 -6.76 0.96 0.31
N SER A 54 -6.14 2.00 0.86
CA SER A 54 -4.68 2.10 0.96
C SER A 54 -4.09 0.95 1.78
N ILE A 55 -4.67 0.63 2.95
CA ILE A 55 -4.23 -0.49 3.79
C ILE A 55 -4.39 -1.82 3.06
N GLU A 56 -5.49 -2.03 2.34
CA GLU A 56 -5.71 -3.26 1.59
C GLU A 56 -4.72 -3.45 0.45
N VAL A 57 -4.45 -2.38 -0.29
CA VAL A 57 -3.46 -2.37 -1.38
C VAL A 57 -2.06 -2.64 -0.82
N ASP A 58 -1.68 -1.96 0.26
CA ASP A 58 -0.37 -2.14 0.90
C ASP A 58 -0.20 -3.58 1.41
N ARG A 59 -1.21 -4.12 2.11
CA ARG A 59 -1.21 -5.52 2.54
C ARG A 59 -1.11 -6.48 1.35
N LYS A 60 -1.75 -6.19 0.22
CA LYS A 60 -1.67 -7.02 -1.00
C LYS A 60 -0.29 -6.94 -1.65
N ALA A 61 0.29 -5.75 -1.72
CA ALA A 61 1.64 -5.54 -2.22
C ALA A 61 2.69 -6.23 -1.35
N GLY A 62 2.64 -6.02 -0.03
CA GLY A 62 3.55 -6.66 0.92
C GLY A 62 3.51 -8.19 0.84
N ARG A 63 2.33 -8.79 0.67
CA ARG A 63 2.20 -10.23 0.43
C ARG A 63 2.88 -10.69 -0.85
N LYS A 64 2.71 -9.96 -1.96
CA LYS A 64 3.36 -10.30 -3.23
C LYS A 64 4.88 -10.17 -3.13
N VAL A 65 5.38 -9.11 -2.51
CA VAL A 65 6.81 -8.90 -2.30
C VAL A 65 7.42 -10.04 -1.49
N ASN A 66 6.74 -10.47 -0.41
CA ASN A 66 7.20 -11.60 0.40
C ASN A 66 7.25 -12.90 -0.42
N LEU A 67 6.19 -13.24 -1.17
CA LEU A 67 6.18 -14.43 -2.03
C LEU A 67 7.26 -14.39 -3.12
N THR A 68 7.48 -13.24 -3.75
CA THR A 68 8.56 -13.06 -4.73
C THR A 68 9.94 -13.20 -4.08
N GLY A 69 10.11 -12.70 -2.86
CA GLY A 69 11.35 -12.86 -2.09
C GLY A 69 11.66 -14.32 -1.79
N LEU A 70 10.66 -15.08 -1.33
CA LEU A 70 10.79 -16.53 -1.11
C LEU A 70 11.12 -17.27 -2.41
N LEU A 71 10.39 -16.99 -3.48
CA LEU A 71 10.67 -17.58 -4.79
C LEU A 71 12.08 -17.23 -5.28
N SER A 72 12.55 -16.00 -5.08
CA SER A 72 13.91 -15.60 -5.45
C SER A 72 14.95 -16.39 -4.66
N SER A 73 14.73 -16.58 -3.36
CA SER A 73 15.60 -17.39 -2.50
C SER A 73 15.69 -18.84 -2.99
N GLU A 74 14.55 -19.46 -3.31
CA GLU A 74 14.50 -20.83 -3.85
C GLU A 74 15.18 -20.92 -5.22
N LEU A 75 14.95 -19.93 -6.09
CA LEU A 75 15.63 -19.84 -7.38
C LEU A 75 17.14 -19.76 -7.22
N ASP A 76 17.62 -18.97 -6.25
CA ASP A 76 19.05 -18.81 -5.98
C ASP A 76 19.65 -20.08 -5.38
N GLU A 77 18.92 -20.81 -4.52
CA GLU A 77 19.35 -22.13 -4.05
C GLU A 77 19.53 -23.10 -5.22
N PHE A 78 18.57 -23.15 -6.16
CA PHE A 78 18.67 -24.02 -7.33
C PHE A 78 19.79 -23.62 -8.30
N LYS A 79 20.11 -22.33 -8.42
CA LYS A 79 21.28 -21.87 -9.21
C LYS A 79 22.61 -22.26 -8.58
N ALA A 80 22.69 -22.25 -7.25
CA ALA A 80 23.89 -22.63 -6.52
C ALA A 80 24.21 -24.13 -6.64
N LYS A 81 23.25 -24.97 -7.04
CA LYS A 81 23.46 -26.41 -7.22
C LYS A 81 24.30 -26.70 -8.48
N PRO A 82 25.24 -27.67 -8.42
CA PRO A 82 25.94 -28.15 -9.61
C PRO A 82 24.97 -28.72 -10.65
N PHE A 83 25.29 -28.58 -11.94
CA PHE A 83 24.40 -29.02 -13.02
C PHE A 83 24.03 -30.50 -12.92
N ASP A 84 24.99 -31.33 -12.49
CA ASP A 84 24.81 -32.78 -12.34
C ASP A 84 24.31 -33.20 -10.95
N SER A 85 23.86 -32.25 -10.13
CA SER A 85 23.28 -32.56 -8.82
C SER A 85 22.05 -33.48 -8.96
N PRO A 86 21.90 -34.48 -8.07
CA PRO A 86 20.69 -35.31 -8.00
C PRO A 86 19.41 -34.49 -7.86
N ASP A 87 19.48 -33.34 -7.20
CA ASP A 87 18.35 -32.42 -6.99
C ASP A 87 17.88 -31.76 -8.29
N LEU A 88 18.73 -31.72 -9.32
CA LEU A 88 18.43 -31.25 -10.67
C LEU A 88 18.19 -32.43 -11.63
N ALA A 89 17.97 -33.64 -11.14
CA ALA A 89 17.51 -34.75 -11.97
C ALA A 89 16.06 -34.50 -12.42
N PRO A 90 15.65 -34.99 -13.60
CA PRO A 90 14.26 -34.90 -14.04
C PRO A 90 13.30 -35.47 -13.00
N GLY A 91 12.26 -34.72 -12.65
CA GLY A 91 11.36 -35.06 -11.56
C GLY A 91 10.77 -33.82 -10.89
N GLY A 92 10.07 -33.99 -9.79
CA GLY A 92 9.49 -32.87 -9.06
C GLY A 92 9.44 -33.15 -7.57
N GLY A 93 9.26 -32.07 -6.81
CA GLY A 93 9.13 -32.12 -5.37
C GLY A 93 8.22 -31.01 -4.87
N GLU A 94 7.83 -31.13 -3.62
CA GLU A 94 7.00 -30.16 -2.92
C GLU A 94 7.55 -29.98 -1.51
N ILE A 95 7.68 -28.72 -1.08
CA ILE A 95 8.07 -28.37 0.27
C ILE A 95 7.10 -27.34 0.82
N VAL A 96 6.79 -27.45 2.12
CA VAL A 96 5.99 -26.46 2.84
C VAL A 96 6.94 -25.59 3.65
N LEU A 97 7.10 -24.34 3.22
CA LEU A 97 7.83 -23.32 3.94
C LEU A 97 6.91 -22.67 4.97
N ARG A 98 7.24 -22.81 6.25
CA ARG A 98 6.53 -22.13 7.34
C ARG A 98 7.30 -20.86 7.70
N PRO A 99 6.69 -19.66 7.58
CA PRO A 99 7.33 -18.45 8.06
C PRO A 99 7.55 -18.52 9.58
N GLU A 100 8.61 -17.91 10.08
CA GLU A 100 8.89 -17.82 11.53
C GLU A 100 7.81 -17.03 12.30
N THR A 101 7.08 -16.16 11.59
CA THR A 101 5.95 -15.41 12.13
C THR A 101 4.64 -16.16 11.93
N ASP A 102 3.78 -16.17 12.94
CA ASP A 102 2.50 -16.88 12.96
C ASP A 102 1.65 -16.52 11.73
N GLY A 103 1.58 -17.44 10.77
CA GLY A 103 1.01 -17.22 9.45
C GLY A 103 0.90 -18.53 8.66
N PRO A 104 0.01 -18.59 7.65
CA PRO A 104 -0.16 -19.81 6.86
C PRO A 104 1.11 -20.10 6.06
N GLY A 105 1.47 -21.38 5.96
CA GLY A 105 2.62 -21.83 5.19
C GLY A 105 2.51 -21.47 3.71
N VAL A 106 3.65 -21.51 3.03
CA VAL A 106 3.76 -21.42 1.58
C VAL A 106 4.21 -22.78 1.06
N ILE A 107 3.41 -23.34 0.17
CA ILE A 107 3.72 -24.57 -0.56
C ILE A 107 4.53 -24.15 -1.79
N VAL A 108 5.74 -24.68 -1.90
CA VAL A 108 6.61 -24.52 -3.07
C VAL A 108 6.69 -25.88 -3.76
N ALA A 109 6.11 -25.97 -4.96
CA ALA A 109 6.23 -27.13 -5.81
C ALA A 109 7.19 -26.81 -6.97
N TRP A 110 8.04 -27.77 -7.34
CA TRP A 110 8.91 -27.61 -8.49
C TRP A 110 8.91 -28.85 -9.39
N THR A 111 9.23 -28.63 -10.66
CA THR A 111 9.39 -29.69 -11.66
C THR A 111 10.58 -29.40 -12.55
N VAL A 112 11.50 -30.34 -12.63
CA VAL A 112 12.70 -30.31 -13.45
C VAL A 112 12.47 -31.13 -14.72
N GLU A 113 12.62 -30.48 -15.86
CA GLU A 113 12.56 -31.07 -17.20
C GLU A 113 13.95 -31.00 -17.85
N ALA A 114 14.44 -32.12 -18.38
CA ALA A 114 15.63 -32.13 -19.23
C ALA A 114 15.24 -31.72 -20.65
N VAL A 115 15.53 -30.47 -21.01
CA VAL A 115 15.21 -29.92 -22.34
C VAL A 115 16.25 -30.33 -23.38
N SER A 116 17.53 -30.38 -22.98
CA SER A 116 18.63 -30.90 -23.78
C SER A 116 19.77 -31.40 -22.89
N ALA A 117 20.83 -31.95 -23.48
CA ALA A 117 22.01 -32.41 -22.74
C ALA A 117 22.64 -31.33 -21.84
N ASN A 118 22.52 -30.05 -22.23
CA ASN A 118 23.11 -28.91 -21.53
C ASN A 118 22.06 -27.88 -21.09
N LEU A 119 20.78 -28.27 -21.01
CA LEU A 119 19.72 -27.37 -20.60
C LEU A 119 18.67 -28.10 -19.77
N LYS A 120 18.48 -27.62 -18.55
CA LYS A 120 17.40 -28.05 -17.65
C LYS A 120 16.45 -26.89 -17.43
N LYS A 121 15.16 -27.18 -17.44
CA LYS A 121 14.10 -26.23 -17.11
C LYS A 121 13.51 -26.62 -15.77
N VAL A 122 13.54 -25.72 -14.80
CA VAL A 122 12.92 -25.92 -13.49
C VAL A 122 11.73 -24.97 -13.41
N SER A 123 10.53 -25.51 -13.35
CA SER A 123 9.29 -24.75 -13.19
C SER A 123 8.91 -24.76 -11.71
N PHE A 124 8.65 -23.59 -11.13
CA PHE A 124 8.24 -23.40 -9.75
C PHE A 124 6.81 -22.89 -9.70
N THR A 125 6.04 -23.43 -8.75
CA THR A 125 4.69 -22.99 -8.43
C THR A 125 4.61 -22.76 -6.92
N LEU A 126 4.33 -21.52 -6.52
CA LEU A 126 4.13 -21.16 -5.12
C LEU A 126 2.65 -20.92 -4.85
N THR A 127 2.13 -21.69 -3.90
CA THR A 127 0.73 -21.60 -3.46
C THR A 127 0.69 -21.38 -1.95
N ARG A 128 -0.23 -20.54 -1.46
CA ARG A 128 -0.41 -20.42 -0.01
C ARG A 128 -1.25 -21.56 0.53
N GLU A 129 -0.83 -22.09 1.66
CA GLU A 129 -1.57 -23.13 2.37
C GLU A 129 -2.97 -22.60 2.76
N GLY A 130 -3.99 -23.40 2.46
CA GLY A 130 -5.39 -23.07 2.76
C GLY A 130 -6.00 -21.96 1.89
N ARG A 131 -5.36 -21.52 0.80
CA ARG A 131 -5.93 -20.52 -0.13
C ARG A 131 -5.83 -20.96 -1.59
N THR A 132 -6.92 -20.74 -2.33
CA THR A 132 -7.03 -20.88 -3.79
C THR A 132 -6.82 -19.54 -4.50
N ASP A 133 -5.85 -18.73 -4.02
CA ASP A 133 -5.43 -17.54 -4.76
C ASP A 133 -4.61 -17.97 -6.00
N GLN A 134 -4.42 -17.07 -6.97
CA GLN A 134 -3.59 -17.37 -8.13
C GLN A 134 -2.17 -17.74 -7.67
N PRO A 135 -1.65 -18.91 -8.08
CA PRO A 135 -0.29 -19.31 -7.73
C PRO A 135 0.72 -18.36 -8.39
N LEU A 136 1.85 -18.16 -7.73
CA LEU A 136 2.98 -17.48 -8.34
C LEU A 136 3.82 -18.53 -9.09
N GLU A 137 3.95 -18.34 -10.39
CA GLU A 137 4.70 -19.25 -11.26
C GLU A 137 6.01 -18.60 -11.70
N ALA A 138 7.07 -19.41 -11.77
CA ALA A 138 8.33 -18.99 -12.34
C ALA A 138 9.03 -20.15 -13.03
N VAL A 139 9.90 -19.81 -13.98
CA VAL A 139 10.68 -20.78 -14.74
C VAL A 139 12.14 -20.36 -14.69
N LEU A 140 12.98 -21.29 -14.25
CA LEU A 140 14.43 -21.18 -14.29
C LEU A 140 14.98 -22.07 -15.39
N LEU A 141 15.87 -21.50 -16.21
CA LEU A 141 16.64 -22.26 -17.19
C LEU A 141 18.07 -22.36 -16.67
N ILE A 142 18.52 -23.59 -16.43
CA ILE A 142 19.87 -23.88 -15.94
C ILE A 142 20.68 -24.47 -17.09
N THR A 143 21.80 -23.81 -17.39
CA THR A 143 22.87 -24.31 -18.25
C THR A 143 24.10 -24.65 -17.40
N PRO A 144 25.03 -25.49 -17.89
CA PRO A 144 26.26 -25.82 -17.17
C PRO A 144 27.08 -24.60 -16.74
N GLU A 145 27.04 -23.52 -17.52
CA GLU A 145 27.76 -22.25 -17.23
C GLU A 145 27.15 -21.46 -16.08
N LEU A 146 25.87 -21.66 -15.80
CA LEU A 146 25.12 -20.96 -14.77
C LEU A 146 25.06 -21.73 -13.44
N ALA A 147 25.37 -23.02 -13.47
CA ALA A 147 25.27 -23.91 -12.32
C ALA A 147 26.50 -23.79 -11.40
N GLY A 148 26.28 -23.65 -10.08
CA GLY A 148 27.35 -23.57 -9.09
C GLY A 148 27.95 -22.17 -8.89
N ARG A 149 27.20 -21.12 -9.20
CA ARG A 149 27.54 -19.72 -8.90
C ARG A 149 26.87 -19.21 -7.64
#